data_AF-A0A0R3SI43-F1
#
_entry.id   AF-A0A0R3SI43-F1
#
_cell.length_a   1.000
_cell.length_b   1.000
_cell.length_c   1.000
_cell.angle_alpha   90.00
_cell.angle_beta   90.00
_cell.angle_gamma   90.00
#
_symmetry.space_group_name_H-M   'P 1'
#
loop_
_entity.id
_entity.type
_entity.pdbx_description
1 polymer ?
#
loop_
_entity_poly.entity_id
_entity_poly.type
_entity_poly.pdbx_seq_one_letter_code
_entity_poly.pdbx_strand_id
1 'polypeptide(L)' 'MEEDEVVGITVKSDELYYLFKCHVTGKNYPLPSSVASARYPQAVIKFLETKITFKMPENYSSRIV' A
#
# COMPACT_ATOMS: atom_id res chain seq x y z
N MET A 1 20.17 5.11 -8.02
CA MET A 1 19.08 4.50 -8.82
C MET A 1 17.80 5.01 -8.22
N GLU A 2 16.92 5.65 -9.00
CA GLU A 2 15.61 6.06 -8.49
C GLU A 2 14.84 4.82 -8.04
N GLU A 3 14.43 4.79 -6.78
CA GLU A 3 13.75 3.65 -6.18
C GLU A 3 12.32 3.61 -6.72
N ASP A 4 11.92 2.49 -7.32
CA ASP A 4 10.55 2.32 -7.82
C ASP A 4 9.52 2.59 -6.70
N GLU A 5 8.61 3.52 -6.95
CA GLU A 5 7.59 3.94 -5.98
C GLU A 5 6.32 3.09 -6.09
N VAL A 6 5.73 2.76 -4.94
CA VAL A 6 4.40 2.15 -4.89
C VAL A 6 3.37 3.25 -5.09
N VAL A 7 2.53 3.12 -6.12
CA VAL A 7 1.51 4.12 -6.48
C VAL A 7 0.08 3.66 -6.18
N GLY A 8 -0.12 2.37 -5.89
CA GLY A 8 -1.44 1.85 -5.61
C GLY A 8 -1.45 0.39 -5.17
N ILE A 9 -2.65 -0.07 -4.81
CA ILE A 9 -2.95 -1.46 -4.46
C ILE A 9 -4.09 -1.91 -5.37
N THR A 10 -4.02 -3.15 -5.84
CA THR A 10 -5.13 -3.82 -6.52
C THR A 10 -5.30 -5.24 -5.99
N VAL A 11 -6.51 -5.78 -6.11
CA VAL A 11 -6.82 -7.17 -5.74
C VAL A 11 -7.19 -7.91 -7.01
N LYS A 12 -6.55 -9.05 -7.26
CA LYS A 12 -6.83 -9.90 -8.41
C LYS A 12 -6.87 -11.34 -7.94
N SER A 13 -7.96 -12.04 -8.21
CA SER A 13 -8.14 -13.45 -7.84
C SER A 13 -7.86 -13.70 -6.35
N ASP A 14 -8.42 -12.85 -5.47
CA ASP A 14 -8.26 -12.88 -4.02
C ASP A 14 -6.82 -12.67 -3.49
N GLU A 15 -5.90 -12.29 -4.38
CA GLU A 15 -4.52 -11.93 -4.02
C GLU A 15 -4.30 -10.41 -4.11
N LEU A 16 -3.53 -9.89 -3.17
CA LEU A 16 -3.17 -8.46 -3.10
C LEU A 16 -1.91 -8.19 -3.92
N TYR A 17 -1.95 -7.13 -4.73
CA TYR A 17 -0.84 -6.66 -5.55
C TYR A 17 -0.56 -5.18 -5.27
N TYR A 18 0.71 -4.83 -5.23
CA TYR A 18 1.16 -3.43 -5.24
C TYR A 18 1.52 -3.02 -6.67
N LEU A 19 1.08 -1.83 -7.07
CA LEU A 19 1.44 -1.23 -8.36
C LEU A 19 2.71 -0.41 -8.15
N PHE A 20 3.81 -0.84 -8.75
CA PHE A 20 5.06 -0.11 -8.76
C PHE A 20 5.18 0.70 -10.05
N LYS A 21 5.63 1.94 -9.94
CA LYS A 21 5.93 2.77 -11.09
C LYS A 21 7.42 2.66 -11.42
N CYS A 22 7.71 2.15 -12.60
CA CYS A 22 9.08 2.10 -13.12
C CYS A 22 9.52 3.51 -13.51
N HIS A 23 10.56 4.04 -12.88
CA HIS A 23 11.08 5.39 -13.20
C HIS A 23 11.63 5.50 -14.63
N VAL A 24 12.18 4.41 -15.17
CA VAL A 24 12.76 4.38 -16.51
C VAL A 24 11.71 4.42 -17.62
N THR A 25 10.60 3.69 -17.44
CA THR A 25 9.57 3.54 -18.49
C THR A 25 8.30 4.34 -18.22
N GLY A 26 8.13 4.86 -17.01
CA GLY A 26 6.91 5.52 -16.53
C GLY A 26 5.71 4.58 -16.39
N LYS A 27 5.87 3.28 -16.68
CA LYS A 27 4.78 2.30 -16.65
C LYS A 27 4.60 1.74 -15.24
N ASN A 28 3.34 1.47 -14.92
CA ASN A 28 2.98 0.78 -13.68
C ASN A 28 2.98 -0.73 -13.94
N TYR A 29 3.55 -1.49 -13.02
CA TYR A 29 3.55 -2.94 -13.06
C TYR A 29 3.08 -3.52 -11.71
N PRO A 30 2.25 -4.57 -11.74
CA PRO A 30 1.79 -5.21 -10.52
C PRO A 30 2.85 -6.18 -9.99
N LEU A 31 3.12 -6.11 -8.69
CA LEU A 31 3.87 -7.13 -7.95
C LEU A 31 2.99 -7.76 -6.87
N PRO A 32 3.01 -9.10 -6.69
CA PRO A 32 2.35 -9.75 -5.57
C PRO A 32 2.82 -9.15 -4.23
N SER A 33 1.90 -9.01 -3.28
CA SER A 33 2.19 -8.41 -1.97
C SER A 33 3.36 -9.07 -1.26
N SER A 34 3.42 -10.39 -1.27
CA SER A 34 4.50 -11.19 -0.69
C SER A 34 5.87 -10.83 -1.28
N VAL A 35 5.96 -10.66 -2.60
CA VAL A 35 7.20 -10.31 -3.30
C VAL A 35 7.59 -8.86 -3.03
N ALA A 36 6.62 -7.94 -3.10
CA ALA A 36 6.84 -6.53 -2.85
C ALA A 36 7.34 -6.27 -1.42
N SER A 37 6.71 -6.88 -0.41
CA SER A 37 7.11 -6.75 0.99
C SER A 37 8.48 -7.37 1.28
N ALA A 38 8.86 -8.45 0.57
CA ALA A 38 10.17 -9.08 0.74
C ALA A 38 11.30 -8.29 0.06
N ARG A 39 11.06 -7.74 -1.14
CA ARG A 39 12.10 -7.07 -1.93
C ARG A 39 12.20 -5.57 -1.71
N TYR A 40 11.08 -4.91 -1.45
CA TYR A 40 10.97 -3.44 -1.34
C TYR A 40 10.21 -3.03 -0.06
N PRO A 41 10.63 -3.50 1.13
CA PRO A 41 9.87 -3.28 2.36
C PRO A 41 9.65 -1.80 2.68
N GLN A 42 10.68 -0.96 2.49
CA GLN A 42 10.60 0.48 2.78
C GLN A 42 9.63 1.22 1.87
N ALA A 43 9.58 0.88 0.58
CA ALA A 43 8.64 1.48 -0.37
C ALA A 43 7.19 1.12 -0.01
N VAL A 44 6.95 -0.13 0.38
CA VAL A 44 5.62 -0.59 0.83
C VAL A 44 5.20 0.10 2.13
N ILE A 45 6.08 0.17 3.13
CA ILE A 45 5.80 0.82 4.42
C ILE A 45 5.47 2.30 4.19
N LYS A 46 6.34 3.03 3.48
CA LYS A 46 6.14 4.44 3.17
C LYS A 46 4.81 4.69 2.48
N PHE A 47 4.43 3.84 1.52
CA PHE A 47 3.13 3.95 0.88
C PHE A 47 1.97 3.74 1.86
N LEU A 48 2.01 2.68 2.68
CA LEU A 48 0.95 2.39 3.64
C LEU A 48 0.80 3.49 4.68
N GLU A 49 1.90 4.06 5.17
CA GLU A 49 1.89 5.20 6.11
C GLU A 49 1.08 6.40 5.57
N THR A 50 1.11 6.65 4.26
CA THR A 50 0.29 7.71 3.64
C THR A 50 -1.19 7.38 3.52
N LYS A 51 -1.59 6.12 3.69
CA LYS A 51 -2.95 5.62 3.48
C LYS A 51 -3.65 5.18 4.77
N ILE A 52 -2.93 5.07 5.89
CA ILE A 52 -3.53 4.76 7.19
C ILE A 52 -4.50 5.88 7.56
N THR A 53 -5.76 5.50 7.77
CA THR A 53 -6.80 6.40 8.29
C THR A 53 -7.47 5.73 9.48
N PHE A 54 -7.50 6.42 10.62
CA PHE A 54 -8.20 5.91 11.79
C PHE A 54 -9.71 6.12 11.61
N LYS A 55 -10.48 5.04 11.69
CA LYS A 55 -11.94 5.08 11.72
C LYS A 55 -12.43 4.78 13.14
N MET A 56 -13.22 5.70 13.71
CA MET A 56 -13.93 5.43 14.96
C MET A 56 -15.05 4.42 14.69
N PRO A 57 -15.30 3.46 15.61
CA PRO A 57 -16.47 2.59 15.52
C PRO A 57 -17.76 3.42 15.52
N GLU A 58 -18.73 3.05 14.70
CA GLU A 58 -19.99 3.79 14.57
C GLU A 58 -20.79 3.87 15.89
N ASN A 59 -20.53 2.96 16.83
CA ASN A 59 -21.20 2.87 18.14
C ASN A 59 -20.37 3.43 19.31
N TYR A 60 -19.39 4.30 19.05
CA TYR A 60 -18.63 4.93 20.13
C TYR A 60 -19.49 5.94 20.90
N SER A 61 -20.25 5.48 21.89
CA SER A 61 -20.90 6.33 22.87
C SER A 61 -19.87 6.72 23.93
N SER A 62 -19.33 7.94 23.83
CA SER A 62 -18.57 8.53 24.93
C SER A 62 -19.53 8.87 26.07
N ARG A 63 -19.93 7.87 26.87
CA ARG A 63 -20.42 8.12 28.23
C ARG A 63 -19.21 8.54 29.06
N ILE A 64 -18.95 9.84 29.05
CA ILE A 64 -18.11 10.47 30.07
C ILE A 64 -18.94 10.42 31.36
N VAL A 65 -18.52 9.59 32.31
CA VAL A 65 -19.07 9.50 33.67
C VAL A 65 -18.27 10.43 34.57
#